data_AF-A0A8J3WUB6-F1
#
_entry.id   AF-A0A8J3WUB6-F1
#
_cell.length_a   1.000
_cell.length_b   1.000
_cell.length_c   1.000
_cell.angle_alpha   90.00
_cell.angle_beta   90.00
_cell.angle_gamma   90.00
#
_symmetry.space_group_name_H-M   'P 1'
#
loop_
_entity.id
_entity.type
_entity.pdbx_description
1 polymer ?
#
loop_
_entity_poly.entity_id
_entity_poly.type
_entity_poly.pdbx_seq_one_letter_code
_entity_poly.pdbx_strand_id
1 'polypeptide(L)'
;MGFLYPRLLAGQARPLHEEYRHLPITDLMGRATTAHDSAVYIATGGDRVSETRLRELRDLVVDLAKESGFPNESNRELRAAFDLRLAAALHSEMRLVPAEAASGDVWAFLALVLLPDVAYWRYPVPPGDRVLATDLTRHVFGRMWWRAQLVHSPGDSDPYAALNILGEAAFDQIYARRKALGNSPHLVKAILRVWNELDLRGLGERDALQDFLKRLLRLTPFVLFEALSDQSLDGELRRATRETVSALLSTTSLTADERQIRIDAVFGGSAEGDARVGWTGTTPAPHGEVSPVQPPSAQTDRFSLDEPAPGGTEGIDQSAGGTTPYNAYRGQGFGDPFELGLRERAEAIAAVVAAEGPVQAVRVYRIISRLAGMPLDDVTVGILVSATKYAVRTRLIEAESEIGQADYLRATLRLPGQPTCALRTRGPRDLDEIPGRELVTAVQSVQAEGPTQDHDVLAERVSLLLGEEKPTERFKEILLEALQRYGL
;
A
#
# COMPACT_ATOMS: atom_id res chain seq x y z
N MET A 1 25.32 18.10 -19.05
CA MET A 1 24.58 18.96 -18.11
C MET A 1 23.10 18.63 -18.22
N GLY A 2 22.41 18.52 -17.09
CA GLY A 2 20.95 18.35 -17.08
C GLY A 2 20.24 19.69 -16.94
N PHE A 3 18.92 19.68 -17.10
CA PHE A 3 18.09 20.87 -16.90
C PHE A 3 17.65 21.02 -15.44
N LEU A 4 17.54 22.27 -15.00
CA LEU A 4 16.90 22.65 -13.75
C LEU A 4 15.43 22.93 -14.02
N TYR A 5 14.55 22.21 -13.33
CA TYR A 5 13.10 22.39 -13.46
C TYR A 5 12.56 23.35 -12.40
N PRO A 6 11.44 24.03 -12.66
CA PRO A 6 10.77 24.84 -11.66
C PRO A 6 10.30 23.96 -10.50
N ARG A 7 10.40 24.49 -9.29
CA ARG A 7 10.02 23.84 -8.04
C ARG A 7 8.87 24.60 -7.40
N LEU A 8 7.76 23.90 -7.18
CA LEU A 8 6.62 24.44 -6.44
C LEU A 8 6.65 23.91 -5.01
N LEU A 9 7.01 24.77 -4.07
CA LEU A 9 7.13 24.39 -2.66
C LEU A 9 5.78 24.00 -2.06
N ALA A 10 5.81 23.09 -1.08
CA ALA A 10 4.61 22.53 -0.45
C ALA A 10 3.58 23.58 0.05
N GLY A 11 4.04 24.75 0.50
CA GLY A 11 3.15 25.84 0.95
C GLY A 11 2.29 26.45 -0.15
N GLN A 12 2.66 26.26 -1.42
CA GLN A 12 1.92 26.75 -2.60
C GLN A 12 1.27 25.59 -3.35
N ALA A 13 1.89 24.41 -3.35
CA ALA A 13 1.35 23.21 -3.97
C ALA A 13 0.08 22.70 -3.25
N ARG A 14 0.03 22.73 -1.90
CA ARG A 14 -1.13 22.22 -1.13
C ARG A 14 -2.45 22.95 -1.45
N PRO A 15 -2.51 24.30 -1.45
CA PRO A 15 -3.73 25.01 -1.83
C PRO A 15 -4.23 24.65 -3.24
N LEU A 16 -3.32 24.53 -4.23
CA LEU A 16 -3.71 24.12 -5.58
C LEU A 16 -4.32 22.71 -5.60
N HIS A 17 -3.74 21.77 -4.84
CA HIS A 17 -4.28 20.42 -4.75
C HIS A 17 -5.70 20.39 -4.17
N GLU A 18 -5.93 21.12 -3.07
CA GLU A 18 -7.26 21.23 -2.43
C GLU A 18 -8.29 21.92 -3.32
N GLU A 19 -7.88 22.86 -4.17
CA GLU A 19 -8.77 23.45 -5.17
C GLU A 19 -9.08 22.44 -6.29
N TYR A 20 -8.04 21.83 -6.87
CA TYR A 20 -8.16 21.04 -8.10
C TYR A 20 -8.94 19.74 -7.92
N ARG A 21 -8.97 19.15 -6.72
CA ARG A 21 -9.76 17.95 -6.41
C ARG A 21 -11.27 18.12 -6.59
N HIS A 22 -11.74 19.36 -6.69
CA HIS A 22 -13.16 19.69 -6.86
C HIS A 22 -13.49 20.17 -8.28
N LEU A 23 -12.50 20.24 -9.17
CA LEU A 23 -12.68 20.74 -10.53
C LEU A 23 -12.83 19.61 -11.55
N PRO A 24 -13.67 19.77 -12.58
CA PRO A 24 -13.71 18.85 -13.71
C PRO A 24 -12.42 18.96 -14.53
N ILE A 25 -12.10 17.90 -15.28
CA ILE A 25 -10.88 17.84 -16.11
C ILE A 25 -10.81 18.99 -17.12
N THR A 26 -11.95 19.42 -17.67
CA THR A 26 -12.03 20.56 -18.61
C THR A 26 -11.52 21.87 -18.01
N ASP A 27 -11.79 22.11 -16.72
CA ASP A 27 -11.35 23.32 -16.04
C ASP A 27 -9.85 23.23 -15.70
N LEU A 28 -9.38 22.03 -15.36
CA LEU A 28 -7.95 21.77 -15.15
C LEU A 28 -7.14 21.95 -16.44
N MET A 29 -7.69 21.61 -17.61
CA MET A 29 -7.06 21.86 -18.90
C MET A 29 -6.81 23.36 -19.12
N GLY A 30 -7.76 24.21 -18.70
CA GLY A 30 -7.64 25.67 -18.77
C GLY A 30 -6.69 26.28 -17.74
N ARG A 31 -6.33 25.54 -16.68
CA ARG A 31 -5.42 25.98 -15.62
C ARG A 31 -3.97 25.56 -15.85
N ALA A 32 -3.72 24.64 -16.77
CA ALA A 32 -2.38 24.21 -17.09
C ALA A 32 -1.54 25.35 -17.68
N THR A 33 -0.34 25.54 -17.15
CA THR A 33 0.56 26.61 -17.54
C THR A 33 2.02 26.19 -17.41
N THR A 34 2.95 26.98 -17.93
CA THR A 34 4.39 26.68 -17.89
C THR A 34 5.17 27.45 -16.82
N ALA A 35 4.48 28.33 -16.08
CA ALA A 35 5.08 29.13 -15.02
C ALA A 35 4.12 29.32 -13.86
N HIS A 36 4.66 29.53 -12.67
CA HIS A 36 3.92 29.91 -11.48
C HIS A 36 4.75 30.94 -10.70
N ASP A 37 4.13 32.01 -10.21
CA ASP A 37 4.84 33.16 -9.61
C ASP A 37 5.72 32.74 -8.42
N SER A 38 5.24 31.80 -7.62
CA SER A 38 5.97 31.23 -6.48
C SER A 38 6.95 30.08 -6.83
N ALA A 39 7.14 29.75 -8.12
CA ALA A 39 8.06 28.69 -8.51
C ALA A 39 9.52 29.17 -8.44
N VAL A 40 10.37 28.33 -7.86
CA VAL A 40 11.80 28.62 -7.70
C VAL A 40 12.66 27.61 -8.46
N TYR A 41 13.91 27.97 -8.72
CA TYR A 41 14.92 27.07 -9.27
C TYR A 41 16.04 26.89 -8.24
N ILE A 42 16.71 25.74 -8.27
CA ILE A 42 17.96 25.59 -7.53
C ILE A 42 19.02 26.56 -8.08
N ALA A 43 19.89 27.07 -7.21
CA ALA A 43 20.84 28.13 -7.54
C ALA A 43 21.97 27.67 -8.47
N THR A 44 22.27 26.36 -8.52
CA THR A 44 23.42 25.79 -9.25
C THR A 44 23.08 24.40 -9.76
N GLY A 45 23.68 23.96 -10.87
CA GLY A 45 23.62 22.55 -11.30
C GLY A 45 23.19 22.30 -12.75
N GLY A 46 22.87 23.34 -13.52
CA GLY A 46 22.49 23.21 -14.93
C GLY A 46 21.80 24.45 -15.47
N ASP A 47 21.32 24.35 -16.71
CA ASP A 47 20.52 25.40 -17.35
C ASP A 47 19.06 25.28 -16.93
N ARG A 48 18.39 26.41 -16.68
CA ARG A 48 16.95 26.42 -16.44
C ARG A 48 16.23 25.94 -17.69
N VAL A 49 15.26 25.03 -17.53
CA VAL A 49 14.39 24.64 -18.62
C VAL A 49 13.63 25.86 -19.15
N SER A 50 13.54 26.01 -20.47
CA SER A 50 12.79 27.11 -21.07
C SER A 50 11.29 26.82 -21.06
N GLU A 51 10.47 27.87 -21.06
CA GLU A 51 9.02 27.73 -21.20
C GLU A 51 8.61 26.98 -22.46
N THR A 52 9.34 27.19 -23.58
CA THR A 52 9.11 26.45 -24.83
C THR A 52 9.28 24.96 -24.62
N ARG A 53 10.33 24.54 -23.90
CA ARG A 53 10.56 23.12 -23.62
C ARG A 53 9.54 22.54 -22.63
N LEU A 54 9.04 23.35 -21.70
CA LEU A 54 7.92 22.94 -20.84
C LEU A 54 6.63 22.76 -21.64
N ARG A 55 6.35 23.62 -22.62
CA ARG A 55 5.22 23.47 -23.55
C ARG A 55 5.35 22.21 -24.39
N GLU A 56 6.52 21.98 -25.00
CA GLU A 56 6.81 20.76 -25.78
C GLU A 56 6.63 19.49 -24.94
N LEU A 57 7.12 19.49 -23.70
CA LEU A 57 6.93 18.37 -22.77
C LEU A 57 5.45 18.15 -22.45
N ARG A 58 4.69 19.22 -22.22
CA ARG A 58 3.26 19.14 -21.97
C ARG A 58 2.53 18.55 -23.16
N ASP A 59 2.77 19.07 -24.36
CA ASP A 59 2.13 18.63 -25.59
C ASP A 59 2.38 17.14 -25.83
N LEU A 60 3.63 16.69 -25.66
CA LEU A 60 4.00 15.28 -25.74
C LEU A 60 3.20 14.41 -24.76
N VAL A 61 3.13 14.80 -23.49
CA VAL A 61 2.42 14.01 -22.46
C VAL A 61 0.91 14.00 -22.72
N VAL A 62 0.34 15.13 -23.15
CA VAL A 62 -1.08 15.25 -23.50
C VAL A 62 -1.41 14.39 -24.71
N ASP A 63 -0.55 14.33 -25.73
CA ASP A 63 -0.77 13.49 -26.90
C ASP A 63 -0.73 12.00 -26.55
N LEU A 64 0.23 11.57 -25.70
CA LEU A 64 0.23 10.22 -25.14
C LEU A 64 -1.07 9.92 -24.36
N ALA A 65 -1.57 10.90 -23.61
CA ALA A 65 -2.80 10.75 -22.84
C ALA A 65 -4.03 10.61 -23.76
N LYS A 66 -4.11 11.38 -24.85
CA LYS A 66 -5.20 11.31 -25.85
C LYS A 66 -5.27 9.94 -26.51
N GLU A 67 -4.12 9.40 -26.91
CA GLU A 67 -4.01 8.04 -27.45
C GLU A 67 -4.49 6.96 -26.46
N SER A 68 -4.55 7.32 -25.18
CA SER A 68 -4.94 6.44 -24.07
C SER A 68 -6.32 6.78 -23.49
N GLY A 69 -7.12 7.60 -24.18
CA GLY A 69 -8.52 7.88 -23.81
C GLY A 69 -8.78 9.24 -23.16
N PHE A 70 -7.78 10.08 -22.95
CA PHE A 70 -7.97 11.45 -22.44
C PHE A 70 -8.82 12.30 -23.41
N PRO A 71 -9.76 13.13 -22.92
CA PRO A 71 -10.08 13.41 -21.51
C PRO A 71 -11.16 12.51 -20.90
N ASN A 72 -11.64 11.52 -21.64
CA ASN A 72 -12.71 10.60 -21.21
C ASN A 72 -12.17 9.44 -20.37
N GLU A 73 -13.02 8.50 -19.96
CA GLU A 73 -12.56 7.34 -19.20
C GLU A 73 -11.60 6.45 -20.00
N SER A 74 -10.48 6.09 -19.37
CA SER A 74 -9.55 5.08 -19.88
C SER A 74 -9.77 3.73 -19.21
N ASN A 75 -9.62 2.64 -19.96
CA ASN A 75 -9.57 1.28 -19.42
C ASN A 75 -8.18 0.94 -18.85
N ARG A 76 -8.05 -0.24 -18.23
CA ARG A 76 -6.81 -0.69 -17.57
C ARG A 76 -5.65 -0.88 -18.54
N GLU A 77 -5.91 -1.40 -19.74
CA GLU A 77 -4.89 -1.69 -20.75
C GLU A 77 -4.29 -0.40 -21.32
N LEU A 78 -5.14 0.56 -21.67
CA LEU A 78 -4.72 1.88 -22.14
C LEU A 78 -3.92 2.64 -21.08
N ARG A 79 -4.31 2.54 -19.79
CA ARG A 79 -3.52 3.13 -18.69
C ARG A 79 -2.13 2.50 -18.58
N ALA A 80 -2.05 1.17 -18.67
CA ALA A 80 -0.76 0.48 -18.61
C ALA A 80 0.15 0.85 -19.81
N ALA A 81 -0.42 0.96 -21.01
CA ALA A 81 0.29 1.40 -22.20
C ALA A 81 0.76 2.87 -22.09
N PHE A 82 -0.10 3.75 -21.60
CA PHE A 82 0.23 5.14 -21.28
C PHE A 82 1.43 5.21 -20.34
N ASP A 83 1.39 4.49 -19.23
CA ASP A 83 2.41 4.54 -18.18
C ASP A 83 3.78 4.08 -18.68
N LEU A 84 3.78 3.03 -19.50
CA LEU A 84 4.99 2.51 -20.13
C LEU A 84 5.63 3.57 -21.05
N ARG A 85 4.85 4.16 -21.96
CA ARG A 85 5.32 5.19 -22.90
C ARG A 85 5.74 6.47 -22.19
N LEU A 86 4.96 6.89 -21.19
CA LEU A 86 5.22 8.06 -20.38
C LEU A 86 6.53 7.94 -19.60
N ALA A 87 6.83 6.78 -19.02
CA ALA A 87 8.09 6.55 -18.29
C ALA A 87 9.31 6.81 -19.18
N ALA A 88 9.34 6.24 -20.39
CA ALA A 88 10.42 6.45 -21.35
C ALA A 88 10.49 7.93 -21.80
N ALA A 89 9.34 8.52 -22.17
CA ALA A 89 9.26 9.90 -22.64
C ALA A 89 9.71 10.92 -21.59
N LEU A 90 9.27 10.79 -20.34
CA LEU A 90 9.70 11.70 -19.26
C LEU A 90 11.22 11.60 -19.04
N HIS A 91 11.79 10.39 -19.07
CA HIS A 91 13.23 10.22 -18.85
C HIS A 91 14.06 10.76 -20.01
N SER A 92 13.67 10.49 -21.27
CA SER A 92 14.39 10.99 -22.44
C SER A 92 14.30 12.51 -22.58
N GLU A 93 13.11 13.08 -22.44
CA GLU A 93 12.87 14.49 -22.78
C GLU A 93 13.25 15.45 -21.66
N MET A 94 13.03 15.07 -20.40
CA MET A 94 13.29 16.00 -19.30
C MET A 94 14.78 16.20 -19.05
N ARG A 95 15.63 15.21 -19.39
CA ARG A 95 17.09 15.24 -19.14
C ARG A 95 17.43 15.72 -17.73
N LEU A 96 16.61 15.35 -16.75
CA LEU A 96 16.85 15.59 -15.33
C LEU A 96 18.08 14.79 -14.90
N VAL A 97 18.89 15.39 -14.02
CA VAL A 97 19.86 14.60 -13.25
C VAL A 97 19.16 13.96 -12.04
N PRO A 98 19.60 12.79 -11.54
CA PRO A 98 18.99 12.13 -10.39
C PRO A 98 18.85 13.02 -9.15
N ALA A 99 19.78 13.95 -8.93
CA ALA A 99 19.71 14.92 -7.84
C ALA A 99 18.54 15.90 -7.97
N GLU A 100 18.22 16.35 -9.18
CA GLU A 100 17.08 17.23 -9.46
C GLU A 100 15.77 16.44 -9.36
N ALA A 101 15.74 15.24 -9.93
CA ALA A 101 14.60 14.32 -9.89
C ALA A 101 14.29 13.79 -8.47
N ALA A 102 15.19 13.93 -7.50
CA ALA A 102 14.94 13.59 -6.11
C ALA A 102 14.14 14.68 -5.37
N SER A 103 14.01 15.87 -5.94
CA SER A 103 13.23 16.97 -5.35
C SER A 103 11.73 16.79 -5.62
N GLY A 104 10.96 16.53 -4.58
CA GLY A 104 9.49 16.42 -4.67
C GLY A 104 8.84 17.65 -5.32
N ASP A 105 9.35 18.85 -5.03
CA ASP A 105 8.79 20.11 -5.52
C ASP A 105 8.82 20.25 -7.05
N VAL A 106 9.75 19.57 -7.75
CA VAL A 106 9.78 19.50 -9.23
C VAL A 106 8.55 18.74 -9.73
N TRP A 107 8.24 17.64 -9.07
CA TRP A 107 7.12 16.78 -9.42
C TRP A 107 5.78 17.41 -9.04
N ALA A 108 5.72 18.13 -7.92
CA ALA A 108 4.56 18.94 -7.55
C ALA A 108 4.28 20.04 -8.58
N PHE A 109 5.31 20.74 -9.05
CA PHE A 109 5.17 21.69 -10.17
C PHE A 109 4.63 20.98 -11.42
N LEU A 110 5.20 19.83 -11.77
CA LEU A 110 4.76 19.07 -12.94
C LEU A 110 3.28 18.66 -12.82
N ALA A 111 2.84 18.18 -11.66
CA ALA A 111 1.48 17.67 -11.45
C ALA A 111 0.41 18.73 -11.19
N LEU A 112 0.78 19.91 -10.68
CA LEU A 112 -0.18 20.95 -10.29
C LEU A 112 -0.08 22.23 -11.14
N VAL A 113 0.94 22.35 -11.98
CA VAL A 113 1.10 23.53 -12.85
C VAL A 113 1.15 23.10 -14.30
N LEU A 114 2.06 22.19 -14.65
CA LEU A 114 2.26 21.81 -16.05
C LEU A 114 1.21 20.83 -16.58
N LEU A 115 0.83 19.83 -15.79
CA LEU A 115 -0.03 18.71 -16.21
C LEU A 115 -1.16 18.39 -15.20
N PRO A 116 -1.90 19.39 -14.67
CA PRO A 116 -2.96 19.14 -13.69
C PRO A 116 -4.11 18.32 -14.26
N ASP A 117 -4.50 18.58 -15.50
CA ASP A 117 -5.50 17.81 -16.22
C ASP A 117 -5.12 16.33 -16.38
N VAL A 118 -3.91 16.04 -16.85
CA VAL A 118 -3.44 14.66 -17.04
C VAL A 118 -3.30 13.93 -15.70
N ALA A 119 -2.82 14.62 -14.66
CA ALA A 119 -2.66 14.02 -13.33
C ALA A 119 -4.00 13.58 -12.72
N TYR A 120 -5.01 14.45 -12.78
CA TYR A 120 -6.34 14.20 -12.21
C TYR A 120 -7.22 13.33 -13.12
N TRP A 121 -6.96 13.29 -14.41
CA TRP A 121 -7.56 12.31 -15.32
C TRP A 121 -7.07 10.90 -15.01
N ARG A 122 -5.75 10.73 -14.83
CA ARG A 122 -5.15 9.42 -14.52
C ARG A 122 -5.63 8.91 -13.17
N TYR A 123 -5.76 9.80 -12.20
CA TYR A 123 -6.25 9.51 -10.85
C TYR A 123 -7.32 10.49 -10.42
N PRO A 124 -8.61 10.15 -10.63
CA PRO A 124 -9.71 10.96 -10.12
C PRO A 124 -9.59 11.11 -8.60
N VAL A 125 -9.62 12.34 -8.11
CA VAL A 125 -9.46 12.69 -6.69
C VAL A 125 -8.18 12.04 -6.10
N PRO A 126 -6.99 12.37 -6.62
CA PRO A 126 -5.77 11.71 -6.20
C PRO A 126 -5.48 12.04 -4.73
N PRO A 127 -5.01 11.09 -3.90
CA PRO A 127 -4.47 11.43 -2.59
C PRO A 127 -3.27 12.38 -2.74
N GLY A 128 -3.03 13.22 -1.74
CA GLY A 128 -2.02 14.28 -1.83
C GLY A 128 -0.61 13.78 -2.17
N ASP A 129 -0.22 12.58 -1.74
CA ASP A 129 1.10 12.01 -2.06
C ASP A 129 1.33 11.80 -3.58
N ARG A 130 0.26 11.58 -4.35
CA ARG A 130 0.32 11.36 -5.79
C ARG A 130 0.60 12.61 -6.60
N VAL A 131 0.35 13.81 -6.06
CA VAL A 131 0.53 15.08 -6.78
C VAL A 131 1.39 16.11 -6.03
N LEU A 132 1.51 16.02 -4.71
CA LEU A 132 2.40 16.86 -3.89
C LEU A 132 3.81 16.26 -3.75
N ALA A 133 4.00 15.01 -4.20
CA ALA A 133 5.27 14.30 -4.17
C ALA A 133 5.87 14.14 -2.76
N THR A 134 5.03 14.05 -1.72
CA THR A 134 5.48 13.69 -0.36
C THR A 134 6.06 12.27 -0.30
N ASP A 135 5.63 11.41 -1.22
CA ASP A 135 6.22 10.09 -1.49
C ASP A 135 6.44 9.91 -3.01
N LEU A 136 7.70 10.02 -3.44
CA LEU A 136 8.10 9.83 -4.84
C LEU A 136 7.79 8.44 -5.39
N THR A 137 7.59 7.44 -4.53
CA THR A 137 7.22 6.09 -4.96
C THR A 137 5.76 5.99 -5.40
N ARG A 138 4.93 6.97 -5.05
CA ARG A 138 3.49 7.03 -5.35
C ARG A 138 3.12 8.16 -6.30
N HIS A 139 4.01 9.11 -6.49
CA HIS A 139 3.78 10.28 -7.33
C HIS A 139 3.43 9.90 -8.78
N VAL A 140 2.41 10.55 -9.35
CA VAL A 140 1.83 10.25 -10.67
C VAL A 140 2.86 10.23 -11.81
N PHE A 141 3.78 11.20 -11.83
CA PHE A 141 4.84 11.32 -12.84
C PHE A 141 6.22 10.89 -12.35
N GLY A 142 6.66 11.40 -11.19
CA GLY A 142 7.96 11.08 -10.62
C GLY A 142 8.31 9.60 -10.54
N ARG A 143 7.38 8.72 -10.17
CA ARG A 143 7.67 7.28 -10.14
C ARG A 143 7.88 6.69 -11.53
N MET A 144 7.23 7.22 -12.57
CA MET A 144 7.46 6.81 -13.96
C MET A 144 8.86 7.17 -14.43
N TRP A 145 9.30 8.41 -14.14
CA TRP A 145 10.66 8.84 -14.44
C TRP A 145 11.70 8.00 -13.71
N TRP A 146 11.50 7.75 -12.41
CA TRP A 146 12.44 6.92 -11.63
C TRP A 146 12.46 5.47 -12.08
N ARG A 147 11.32 4.90 -12.48
CA ARG A 147 11.26 3.57 -13.09
C ARG A 147 12.13 3.51 -14.34
N ALA A 148 12.00 4.46 -15.26
CA ALA A 148 12.85 4.55 -16.44
C ALA A 148 14.34 4.76 -16.07
N GLN A 149 14.66 5.67 -15.15
CA GLN A 149 16.03 5.93 -14.70
C GLN A 149 16.73 4.69 -14.12
N LEU A 150 16.02 3.87 -13.37
CA LEU A 150 16.57 2.67 -12.73
C LEU A 150 16.89 1.56 -13.74
N VAL A 151 16.13 1.49 -14.84
CA VAL A 151 16.28 0.44 -15.85
C VAL A 151 17.02 0.89 -17.10
N HIS A 152 17.22 2.20 -17.29
CA HIS A 152 17.80 2.79 -18.50
C HIS A 152 19.20 2.26 -18.79
N SER A 153 19.38 1.71 -20.00
CA SER A 153 20.63 1.11 -20.47
C SER A 153 21.08 1.77 -21.78
N PRO A 154 21.88 2.86 -21.72
CA PRO A 154 22.22 3.64 -22.92
C PRO A 154 23.06 2.90 -23.96
N GLY A 155 23.62 1.73 -23.62
CA GLY A 155 24.39 0.90 -24.55
C GLY A 155 23.55 -0.01 -25.44
N ASP A 156 22.26 -0.15 -25.17
CA ASP A 156 21.39 -1.09 -25.89
C ASP A 156 20.73 -0.42 -27.10
N SER A 157 20.30 -1.23 -28.07
CA SER A 157 19.54 -0.74 -29.23
C SER A 157 18.20 -0.12 -28.83
N ASP A 158 17.60 -0.62 -27.75
CA ASP A 158 16.46 0.00 -27.07
C ASP A 158 16.83 0.21 -25.59
N PRO A 159 17.23 1.43 -25.21
CA PRO A 159 17.66 1.76 -23.84
C PRO A 159 16.59 1.57 -22.76
N TYR A 160 15.31 1.41 -23.13
CA TYR A 160 14.18 1.28 -22.22
C TYR A 160 13.49 -0.09 -22.29
N ALA A 161 14.03 -1.05 -23.05
CA ALA A 161 13.44 -2.38 -23.24
C ALA A 161 13.05 -3.06 -21.93
N ALA A 162 13.86 -2.87 -20.88
CA ALA A 162 13.65 -3.44 -19.55
C ALA A 162 12.37 -2.95 -18.84
N LEU A 163 11.74 -1.87 -19.29
CA LEU A 163 10.42 -1.46 -18.79
C LEU A 163 9.33 -2.50 -19.08
N ASN A 164 9.51 -3.34 -20.09
CA ASN A 164 8.55 -4.38 -20.49
C ASN A 164 8.66 -5.69 -19.69
N ILE A 165 9.74 -5.88 -18.91
CA ILE A 165 9.98 -7.14 -18.18
C ILE A 165 8.97 -7.30 -17.03
N LEU A 166 8.74 -6.22 -16.28
CA LEU A 166 7.77 -6.18 -15.19
C LEU A 166 6.71 -5.11 -15.48
N GLY A 167 5.44 -5.47 -15.32
CA GLY A 167 4.35 -4.50 -15.30
C GLY A 167 4.52 -3.48 -14.15
N GLU A 168 3.84 -2.34 -14.26
CA GLU A 168 3.94 -1.22 -13.29
C GLU A 168 3.74 -1.70 -11.85
N ALA A 169 2.67 -2.45 -11.57
CA ALA A 169 2.35 -2.93 -10.24
C ALA A 169 3.43 -3.85 -9.64
N ALA A 170 4.15 -4.61 -10.47
CA ALA A 170 5.25 -5.46 -10.03
C ALA A 170 6.51 -4.62 -9.75
N PHE A 171 6.85 -3.70 -10.66
CA PHE A 171 7.98 -2.78 -10.45
C PHE A 171 7.77 -1.89 -9.22
N ASP A 172 6.53 -1.41 -9.00
CA ASP A 172 6.17 -0.59 -7.84
C ASP A 172 6.46 -1.31 -6.51
N GLN A 173 6.40 -2.65 -6.47
CA GLN A 173 6.82 -3.39 -5.28
C GLN A 173 8.33 -3.27 -5.02
N ILE A 174 9.14 -3.30 -6.07
CA ILE A 174 10.60 -3.07 -5.95
C ILE A 174 10.85 -1.63 -5.53
N TYR A 175 10.23 -0.68 -6.23
CA TYR A 175 10.47 0.74 -6.02
C TYR A 175 9.95 1.26 -4.67
N ALA A 176 8.83 0.74 -4.16
CA ALA A 176 8.33 1.05 -2.81
C ALA A 176 9.36 0.69 -1.71
N ARG A 177 10.31 -0.21 -2.00
CA ARG A 177 11.42 -0.59 -1.12
C ARG A 177 12.68 0.23 -1.41
N ARG A 178 12.54 1.46 -1.91
CA ARG A 178 13.63 2.34 -2.36
C ARG A 178 14.82 2.39 -1.40
N LYS A 179 14.59 2.52 -0.10
CA LYS A 179 15.68 2.66 0.88
C LYS A 179 16.59 1.44 0.99
N ALA A 180 16.11 0.26 0.62
CA ALA A 180 16.83 -1.01 0.78
C ALA A 180 17.21 -1.65 -0.56
N LEU A 181 16.27 -1.68 -1.53
CA LEU A 181 16.42 -2.39 -2.80
C LEU A 181 16.23 -1.47 -4.01
N GLY A 182 15.20 -0.62 -3.98
CA GLY A 182 14.70 0.09 -5.18
C GLY A 182 15.39 1.41 -5.52
N ASN A 183 16.59 1.70 -4.99
CA ASN A 183 17.33 2.94 -5.32
C ASN A 183 18.59 2.70 -6.16
N SER A 184 18.99 1.44 -6.37
CA SER A 184 20.16 1.12 -7.18
C SER A 184 19.78 0.61 -8.56
N PRO A 185 20.26 1.25 -9.64
CA PRO A 185 20.18 0.69 -10.98
C PRO A 185 20.85 -0.68 -11.09
N HIS A 186 21.96 -0.92 -10.39
CA HIS A 186 22.70 -2.20 -10.43
C HIS A 186 21.83 -3.35 -9.93
N LEU A 187 21.31 -3.21 -8.72
CA LEU A 187 20.44 -4.22 -8.10
C LEU A 187 19.11 -4.37 -8.86
N VAL A 188 18.46 -3.27 -9.25
CA VAL A 188 17.19 -3.33 -9.98
C VAL A 188 17.36 -4.05 -11.33
N LYS A 189 18.41 -3.75 -12.09
CA LYS A 189 18.69 -4.44 -13.36
C LYS A 189 19.01 -5.91 -13.16
N ALA A 190 19.78 -6.27 -12.12
CA ALA A 190 20.06 -7.66 -11.80
C ALA A 190 18.78 -8.43 -11.40
N ILE A 191 17.88 -7.81 -10.63
CA ILE A 191 16.55 -8.37 -10.33
C ILE A 191 15.79 -8.62 -11.62
N LEU A 192 15.70 -7.64 -12.52
CA LEU A 192 14.98 -7.78 -13.79
C LEU A 192 15.61 -8.86 -14.69
N ARG A 193 16.93 -8.93 -14.77
CA ARG A 193 17.67 -9.94 -15.53
C ARG A 193 17.34 -11.35 -15.04
N VAL A 194 17.52 -11.60 -13.74
CA VAL A 194 17.21 -12.91 -13.14
C VAL A 194 15.72 -13.23 -13.28
N TRP A 195 14.83 -12.25 -13.06
CA TRP A 195 13.38 -12.45 -13.16
C TRP A 195 12.94 -12.82 -14.58
N ASN A 196 13.51 -12.20 -15.61
CA ASN A 196 13.17 -12.44 -17.02
C ASN A 196 13.53 -13.85 -17.51
N GLU A 197 14.42 -14.54 -16.80
CA GLU A 197 14.81 -15.91 -17.13
C GLU A 197 13.85 -16.97 -16.56
N LEU A 198 13.04 -16.60 -15.57
CA LEU A 198 12.17 -17.52 -14.85
C LEU A 198 10.93 -17.86 -15.67
N ASP A 199 10.57 -19.13 -15.69
CA ASP A 199 9.26 -19.57 -16.15
C ASP A 199 8.31 -19.76 -14.97
N LEU A 200 7.58 -18.70 -14.62
CA LEU A 200 6.62 -18.71 -13.51
C LEU A 200 5.21 -19.16 -13.92
N ARG A 201 5.03 -19.75 -15.10
CA ARG A 201 3.71 -20.22 -15.55
C ARG A 201 3.13 -21.23 -14.56
N GLY A 202 1.89 -20.98 -14.13
CA GLY A 202 1.22 -21.80 -13.14
C GLY A 202 1.73 -21.58 -11.70
N LEU A 203 2.50 -20.52 -11.44
CA LEU A 203 2.77 -19.95 -10.13
C LEU A 203 2.18 -18.53 -10.07
N GLY A 204 1.74 -18.09 -8.88
CA GLY A 204 1.31 -16.71 -8.70
C GLY A 204 2.51 -15.76 -8.80
N GLU A 205 2.72 -15.12 -9.96
CA GLU A 205 3.86 -14.21 -10.19
C GLU A 205 3.96 -13.12 -9.12
N ARG A 206 2.80 -12.58 -8.70
CA ARG A 206 2.71 -11.57 -7.65
C ARG A 206 3.21 -12.11 -6.31
N ASP A 207 2.81 -13.32 -5.95
CA ASP A 207 3.17 -13.95 -4.67
C ASP A 207 4.65 -14.35 -4.68
N ALA A 208 5.14 -14.85 -5.81
CA ALA A 208 6.56 -15.11 -6.03
C ALA A 208 7.38 -13.84 -5.87
N LEU A 209 6.97 -12.73 -6.50
CA LEU A 209 7.71 -11.47 -6.39
C LEU A 209 7.69 -10.95 -4.95
N GLN A 210 6.55 -11.06 -4.28
CA GLN A 210 6.41 -10.60 -2.90
C GLN A 210 7.29 -11.41 -1.93
N ASP A 211 7.31 -12.75 -2.05
CA ASP A 211 8.17 -13.61 -1.23
C ASP A 211 9.65 -13.39 -1.53
N PHE A 212 10.02 -13.32 -2.81
CA PHE A 212 11.37 -13.02 -3.26
C PHE A 212 11.89 -11.69 -2.67
N LEU A 213 11.11 -10.62 -2.79
CA LEU A 213 11.49 -9.31 -2.23
C LEU A 213 11.58 -9.33 -0.70
N LYS A 214 10.77 -10.13 0.01
CA LYS A 214 10.92 -10.33 1.47
C LYS A 214 12.24 -11.00 1.81
N ARG A 215 12.69 -11.99 1.02
CA ARG A 215 13.99 -12.64 1.21
C ARG A 215 15.15 -11.68 0.98
N LEU A 216 15.10 -10.90 -0.09
CA LEU A 216 16.12 -9.87 -0.34
C LEU A 216 16.18 -8.85 0.81
N LEU A 217 15.02 -8.41 1.32
CA LEU A 217 14.98 -7.50 2.47
C LEU A 217 15.64 -8.10 3.72
N ARG A 218 15.49 -9.41 3.97
CA ARG A 218 16.14 -10.12 5.07
C ARG A 218 17.66 -10.21 4.91
N LEU A 219 18.15 -10.22 3.67
CA LEU A 219 19.58 -10.26 3.37
C LEU A 219 20.25 -8.88 3.46
N THR A 220 19.52 -7.78 3.24
CA THR A 220 20.09 -6.42 3.23
C THR A 220 21.00 -6.06 4.42
N PRO A 221 20.73 -6.48 5.68
CA PRO A 221 21.64 -6.21 6.80
C PRO A 221 22.98 -6.95 6.74
N PHE A 222 23.06 -8.04 5.96
CA PHE A 222 24.22 -8.93 5.88
C PHE A 222 24.95 -8.84 4.53
N VAL A 223 24.24 -8.41 3.48
CA VAL A 223 24.74 -8.39 2.11
C VAL A 223 24.64 -6.97 1.56
N LEU A 224 25.80 -6.40 1.21
CA LEU A 224 25.87 -5.15 0.45
C LEU A 224 25.79 -5.48 -1.05
N PHE A 225 24.57 -5.59 -1.58
CA PHE A 225 24.33 -5.96 -2.98
C PHE A 225 25.08 -5.07 -3.98
N GLU A 226 25.23 -3.78 -3.68
CA GLU A 226 25.96 -2.81 -4.51
C GLU A 226 27.45 -3.12 -4.68
N ALA A 227 28.04 -3.86 -3.75
CA ALA A 227 29.45 -4.22 -3.78
C ALA A 227 29.70 -5.57 -4.50
N LEU A 228 28.63 -6.29 -4.86
CA LEU A 228 28.75 -7.58 -5.55
C LEU A 228 28.99 -7.37 -7.05
N SER A 229 29.87 -8.20 -7.61
CA SER A 229 29.98 -8.35 -9.06
C SER A 229 28.67 -8.87 -9.66
N ASP A 230 28.40 -8.58 -10.94
CA ASP A 230 27.22 -9.09 -11.65
C ASP A 230 27.00 -10.60 -11.45
N GLN A 231 28.06 -11.40 -11.59
CA GLN A 231 27.97 -12.85 -11.44
C GLN A 231 27.59 -13.26 -10.01
N SER A 232 28.21 -12.64 -9.01
CA SER A 232 27.92 -12.92 -7.59
C SER A 232 26.51 -12.48 -7.23
N LEU A 233 26.11 -11.29 -7.69
CA LEU A 233 24.78 -10.74 -7.46
C LEU A 233 23.71 -11.64 -8.07
N ASP A 234 23.86 -12.02 -9.34
CA ASP A 234 22.93 -12.94 -10.00
C ASP A 234 22.85 -14.29 -9.28
N GLY A 235 23.99 -14.81 -8.78
CA GLY A 235 24.02 -16.02 -7.98
C GLY A 235 23.22 -15.92 -6.68
N GLU A 236 23.37 -14.81 -5.95
CA GLU A 236 22.59 -14.53 -4.74
C GLU A 236 21.09 -14.38 -5.03
N LEU A 237 20.74 -13.64 -6.09
CA LEU A 237 19.36 -13.44 -6.51
C LEU A 237 18.72 -14.77 -6.93
N ARG A 238 19.40 -15.60 -7.73
CA ARG A 238 18.91 -16.94 -8.12
C ARG A 238 18.73 -17.85 -6.92
N ARG A 239 19.61 -17.78 -5.92
CA ARG A 239 19.45 -18.54 -4.67
C ARG A 239 18.18 -18.12 -3.94
N ALA A 240 17.97 -16.81 -3.74
CA ALA A 240 16.77 -16.29 -3.12
C ALA A 240 15.50 -16.66 -3.90
N THR A 241 15.52 -16.60 -5.24
CA THR A 241 14.41 -17.04 -6.08
C THR A 241 14.14 -18.54 -5.95
N ARG A 242 15.18 -19.39 -5.90
CA ARG A 242 15.00 -20.84 -5.73
C ARG A 242 14.34 -21.17 -4.40
N GLU A 243 14.72 -20.48 -3.33
CA GLU A 243 14.05 -20.62 -2.04
C GLU A 243 12.59 -20.16 -2.09
N THR A 244 12.28 -19.09 -2.82
CA THR A 244 10.91 -18.62 -3.04
C THR A 244 10.06 -19.66 -3.75
N VAL A 245 10.52 -20.19 -4.88
CA VAL A 245 9.79 -21.21 -5.64
C VAL A 245 9.59 -22.46 -4.80
N SER A 246 10.62 -22.89 -4.07
CA SER A 246 10.53 -24.03 -3.16
C SER A 246 9.49 -23.82 -2.05
N ALA A 247 9.41 -22.61 -1.48
CA ALA A 247 8.45 -22.29 -0.44
C ALA A 247 7.01 -22.27 -0.98
N LEU A 248 6.78 -21.66 -2.15
CA LEU A 248 5.45 -21.63 -2.78
C LEU A 248 4.95 -23.02 -3.20
N LEU A 249 5.86 -23.91 -3.62
CA LEU A 249 5.48 -25.28 -3.94
C LEU A 249 5.29 -26.14 -2.68
N SER A 250 5.91 -25.81 -1.56
CA SER A 250 5.74 -26.56 -0.30
C SER A 250 4.33 -26.49 0.26
N THR A 251 3.56 -25.45 -0.08
CA THR A 251 2.15 -25.30 0.31
C THR A 251 1.20 -26.07 -0.62
N THR A 252 1.71 -26.75 -1.64
CA THR A 252 0.92 -27.57 -2.56
C THR A 252 1.03 -29.05 -2.21
N SER A 253 0.01 -29.85 -2.54
CA SER A 253 -0.06 -31.29 -2.27
C SER A 253 0.87 -32.16 -3.13
N LEU A 254 1.96 -31.59 -3.67
CA LEU A 254 2.91 -32.28 -4.54
C LEU A 254 3.91 -33.15 -3.73
N THR A 255 4.30 -34.27 -4.31
CA THR A 255 5.40 -35.11 -3.81
C THR A 255 6.76 -34.39 -3.91
N ALA A 256 7.78 -34.89 -3.22
CA ALA A 256 9.12 -34.29 -3.25
C ALA A 256 9.72 -34.28 -4.67
N ASP A 257 9.53 -35.37 -5.42
CA ASP A 257 10.06 -35.51 -6.79
C ASP A 257 9.33 -34.57 -7.76
N GLU A 258 8.00 -34.47 -7.65
CA GLU A 258 7.20 -33.53 -8.45
C GLU A 258 7.57 -32.06 -8.16
N ARG A 259 7.86 -31.74 -6.89
CA ARG A 259 8.34 -30.41 -6.51
C ARG A 259 9.70 -30.11 -7.13
N GLN A 260 10.63 -31.06 -7.09
CA GLN A 260 11.96 -30.86 -7.66
C GLN A 260 11.88 -30.66 -9.19
N ILE A 261 11.09 -31.48 -9.89
CA ILE A 261 10.85 -31.33 -11.33
C ILE A 261 10.27 -29.94 -11.64
N ARG A 262 9.32 -29.46 -10.83
CA ARG A 262 8.69 -28.16 -11.05
C ARG A 262 9.63 -26.99 -10.74
N ILE A 263 10.48 -27.11 -9.71
CA ILE A 263 11.54 -26.15 -9.44
C ILE A 263 12.47 -26.08 -10.65
N ASP A 264 12.96 -27.22 -11.13
CA ASP A 264 13.90 -27.25 -12.26
C ASP A 264 13.27 -26.75 -13.56
N ALA A 265 11.96 -26.95 -13.76
CA ALA A 265 11.24 -26.35 -14.89
C ALA A 265 11.22 -24.81 -14.85
N VAL A 266 11.07 -24.19 -13.66
CA VAL A 266 11.10 -22.72 -13.52
C VAL A 266 12.45 -22.14 -13.93
N PHE A 267 13.54 -22.87 -13.66
CA PHE A 267 14.91 -22.44 -13.98
C PHE A 267 15.45 -23.02 -15.30
N GLY A 268 14.76 -23.98 -15.91
CA GLY A 268 15.22 -24.76 -17.08
C GLY A 268 14.83 -24.16 -18.43
N GLY A 269 14.01 -23.10 -18.45
CA GLY A 269 13.57 -22.41 -19.66
C GLY A 269 14.66 -21.55 -20.30
N SER A 270 15.65 -22.16 -20.94
CA SER A 270 16.62 -21.49 -21.82
C SER A 270 17.14 -22.36 -22.98
N ALA A 271 16.46 -23.46 -23.33
CA ALA A 271 16.94 -24.36 -24.39
C ALA A 271 16.12 -24.35 -25.70
N GLU A 272 14.83 -24.01 -25.71
CA GLU A 272 14.04 -24.06 -26.95
C GLU A 272 13.09 -22.86 -27.11
N GLY A 273 13.50 -21.95 -28.01
CA GLY A 273 12.63 -21.38 -29.03
C GLY A 273 11.34 -20.68 -28.60
N ASP A 274 11.42 -19.58 -27.86
CA ASP A 274 10.48 -18.48 -28.06
C ASP A 274 11.23 -17.17 -27.85
N ALA A 275 11.02 -16.20 -28.73
CA ALA A 275 11.78 -14.95 -28.80
C ALA A 275 11.45 -14.06 -27.58
N ARG A 276 12.02 -14.40 -26.42
CA ARG A 276 12.07 -13.52 -25.24
C ARG A 276 12.94 -12.32 -25.61
N VAL A 277 12.44 -11.11 -25.36
CA VAL A 277 13.04 -9.82 -25.70
C VAL A 277 14.57 -9.89 -25.58
N GLY A 278 15.20 -10.15 -26.71
CA GLY A 278 16.64 -10.20 -26.79
C GLY A 278 17.14 -8.80 -26.55
N TRP A 279 18.13 -8.66 -25.69
CA TRP A 279 18.95 -7.45 -25.54
C TRP A 279 19.82 -7.20 -26.80
N THR A 280 19.26 -7.45 -27.98
CA THR A 280 19.83 -7.24 -29.31
C THR A 280 18.67 -7.04 -30.29
N GLY A 281 18.56 -5.84 -30.85
CA GLY A 281 17.36 -5.35 -31.54
C GLY A 281 16.89 -6.09 -32.79
N THR A 282 15.62 -5.88 -33.16
CA THR A 282 15.11 -5.41 -34.47
C THR A 282 13.55 -5.27 -34.42
N THR A 283 13.05 -4.31 -35.20
CA THR A 283 11.73 -3.66 -35.42
C THR A 283 10.43 -4.50 -35.51
N PRO A 284 9.23 -3.96 -35.11
CA PRO A 284 7.91 -4.62 -35.21
C PRO A 284 6.88 -3.97 -36.18
N ALA A 285 5.73 -4.63 -36.41
CA ALA A 285 4.48 -4.11 -37.00
C ALA A 285 3.24 -5.00 -36.60
N PRO A 286 1.95 -4.63 -36.83
CA PRO A 286 1.02 -4.23 -35.75
C PRO A 286 -0.37 -4.94 -35.66
N HIS A 287 -1.00 -4.74 -34.48
CA HIS A 287 -2.41 -4.59 -34.06
C HIS A 287 -3.60 -5.40 -34.66
N GLY A 288 -4.47 -5.88 -33.75
CA GLY A 288 -5.86 -6.30 -34.02
C GLY A 288 -6.80 -5.95 -32.85
N GLU A 289 -8.00 -5.44 -33.19
CA GLU A 289 -9.04 -4.81 -32.37
C GLU A 289 -9.91 -5.80 -31.56
N VAL A 290 -10.46 -5.38 -30.40
CA VAL A 290 -11.62 -6.05 -29.76
C VAL A 290 -12.58 -5.02 -29.14
N SER A 291 -13.89 -5.19 -29.43
CA SER A 291 -15.04 -4.38 -28.98
C SER A 291 -15.57 -4.77 -27.57
N PRO A 292 -16.34 -3.87 -26.89
CA PRO A 292 -16.65 -3.98 -25.46
C PRO A 292 -18.04 -4.57 -25.13
N VAL A 293 -18.19 -5.11 -23.91
CA VAL A 293 -19.45 -5.58 -23.31
C VAL A 293 -19.80 -4.74 -22.08
N GLN A 294 -21.10 -4.40 -21.95
CA GLN A 294 -21.71 -3.53 -20.93
C GLN A 294 -22.00 -4.26 -19.60
N PRO A 295 -21.97 -3.57 -18.44
CA PRO A 295 -22.45 -4.10 -17.16
C PRO A 295 -23.81 -3.50 -16.70
N PRO A 296 -24.57 -4.18 -15.82
CA PRO A 296 -25.82 -3.68 -15.26
C PRO A 296 -25.66 -3.01 -13.87
N SER A 297 -26.71 -2.28 -13.51
CA SER A 297 -26.83 -1.26 -12.46
C SER A 297 -27.63 -1.69 -11.21
N ALA A 298 -27.64 -0.77 -10.22
CA ALA A 298 -28.62 -0.55 -9.12
C ALA A 298 -28.31 -1.24 -7.78
N GLN A 299 -28.65 -0.72 -6.59
CA GLN A 299 -29.16 0.56 -6.10
C GLN A 299 -29.03 0.52 -4.55
N THR A 300 -28.87 1.69 -3.95
CA THR A 300 -28.83 1.99 -2.50
C THR A 300 -30.18 1.81 -1.79
N ASP A 301 -30.14 1.49 -0.48
CA ASP A 301 -31.13 2.07 0.45
C ASP A 301 -30.63 2.21 1.90
N ARG A 302 -31.12 3.27 2.55
CA ARG A 302 -30.74 3.86 3.86
C ARG A 302 -31.60 3.30 5.00
N PHE A 303 -31.13 3.34 6.26
CA PHE A 303 -32.00 3.64 7.42
C PHE A 303 -31.22 4.11 8.67
N SER A 304 -31.82 5.07 9.39
CA SER A 304 -31.32 5.83 10.55
C SER A 304 -31.85 5.31 11.90
N LEU A 305 -31.14 5.57 13.01
CA LEU A 305 -31.56 6.44 14.16
C LEU A 305 -30.90 6.06 15.51
N ASP A 306 -30.46 7.12 16.19
CA ASP A 306 -30.49 7.43 17.63
C ASP A 306 -29.57 6.76 18.68
N GLU A 307 -28.87 7.67 19.38
CA GLU A 307 -28.12 7.58 20.65
C GLU A 307 -29.06 7.78 21.86
N PRO A 308 -28.73 7.33 23.10
CA PRO A 308 -27.79 8.06 23.97
C PRO A 308 -26.96 7.25 24.99
N ALA A 309 -25.97 7.92 25.59
CA ALA A 309 -25.05 7.52 26.67
C ALA A 309 -25.65 7.78 28.08
N PRO A 310 -24.91 7.86 29.23
CA PRO A 310 -23.56 7.39 29.61
C PRO A 310 -23.51 6.71 31.02
N GLY A 311 -22.32 6.47 31.62
CA GLY A 311 -22.13 5.97 33.01
C GLY A 311 -20.86 5.10 33.22
N GLY A 312 -19.90 5.56 34.03
CA GLY A 312 -18.52 5.04 34.10
C GLY A 312 -18.15 4.18 35.31
N THR A 313 -16.81 3.96 35.40
CA THR A 313 -15.98 3.49 36.56
C THR A 313 -16.23 2.06 37.04
N GLU A 314 -15.29 1.19 37.42
CA GLU A 314 -13.90 1.25 37.92
C GLU A 314 -13.29 -0.18 37.77
N GLY A 315 -11.96 -0.31 37.76
CA GLY A 315 -11.28 -1.60 37.53
C GLY A 315 -11.15 -2.50 38.75
N ILE A 316 -10.95 -3.81 38.52
CA ILE A 316 -10.29 -4.78 39.44
C ILE A 316 -9.63 -5.85 38.55
N ASP A 317 -8.35 -6.11 38.82
CA ASP A 317 -7.59 -7.27 38.38
C ASP A 317 -7.90 -8.45 39.32
N GLN A 318 -8.55 -9.53 38.83
CA GLN A 318 -8.52 -10.85 39.47
C GLN A 318 -8.73 -12.00 38.47
N SER A 319 -7.79 -12.94 38.52
CA SER A 319 -7.89 -14.30 38.01
C SER A 319 -8.91 -15.13 38.82
N ALA A 320 -10.04 -15.45 38.20
CA ALA A 320 -10.92 -16.59 38.53
C ALA A 320 -11.68 -16.96 37.24
N GLY A 321 -11.83 -18.25 36.95
CA GLY A 321 -12.35 -18.77 35.67
C GLY A 321 -13.81 -18.43 35.40
N GLY A 322 -14.05 -17.18 34.98
CA GLY A 322 -15.33 -16.66 34.51
C GLY A 322 -15.09 -15.33 33.76
N THR A 323 -15.91 -15.06 32.75
CA THR A 323 -15.84 -13.80 31.99
C THR A 323 -16.29 -12.64 32.88
N THR A 324 -15.51 -11.56 32.96
CA THR A 324 -15.97 -10.32 33.61
C THR A 324 -16.84 -9.49 32.64
N PRO A 325 -17.83 -8.71 33.11
CA PRO A 325 -18.63 -7.86 32.22
C PRO A 325 -17.79 -6.84 31.44
N TYR A 326 -18.08 -6.64 30.14
CA TYR A 326 -17.44 -5.60 29.33
C TYR A 326 -17.89 -4.20 29.73
N ASN A 327 -16.93 -3.33 30.03
CA ASN A 327 -17.18 -1.91 30.29
C ASN A 327 -17.03 -1.08 29.01
N ALA A 328 -18.15 -0.70 28.40
CA ALA A 328 -18.15 0.10 27.18
C ALA A 328 -17.91 1.59 27.46
N TYR A 329 -17.24 2.29 26.54
CA TYR A 329 -17.02 3.73 26.64
C TYR A 329 -18.36 4.47 26.64
N ARG A 330 -18.54 5.27 27.68
CA ARG A 330 -19.72 6.09 27.94
C ARG A 330 -19.34 7.54 28.28
N GLY A 331 -18.22 8.03 27.77
CA GLY A 331 -17.83 9.44 27.97
C GLY A 331 -18.49 10.40 26.98
N GLN A 332 -18.15 11.68 27.08
CA GLN A 332 -18.60 12.71 26.12
C GLN A 332 -17.88 12.54 24.77
N GLY A 333 -18.51 13.01 23.70
CA GLY A 333 -17.87 13.11 22.39
C GLY A 333 -16.68 14.06 22.40
N PHE A 334 -15.74 13.83 21.48
CA PHE A 334 -14.49 14.59 21.42
C PHE A 334 -14.56 15.79 20.46
N GLY A 335 -15.67 15.97 19.76
CA GLY A 335 -15.79 16.89 18.62
C GLY A 335 -15.52 16.18 17.29
N ASP A 336 -15.59 16.94 16.19
CA ASP A 336 -15.32 16.43 14.84
C ASP A 336 -13.82 16.08 14.68
N PRO A 337 -13.46 14.81 14.37
CA PRO A 337 -12.08 14.40 14.14
C PRO A 337 -11.35 15.21 13.06
N PHE A 338 -12.05 15.82 12.11
CA PHE A 338 -11.45 16.65 11.06
C PHE A 338 -11.04 18.05 11.58
N GLU A 339 -11.78 18.57 12.56
CA GLU A 339 -11.51 19.87 13.20
C GLU A 339 -10.48 19.77 14.33
N LEU A 340 -10.37 18.61 14.97
CA LEU A 340 -9.42 18.38 16.06
C LEU A 340 -7.95 18.43 15.61
N GLY A 341 -7.08 18.89 16.49
CA GLY A 341 -5.63 18.76 16.32
C GLY A 341 -5.16 17.29 16.41
N LEU A 342 -3.97 17.00 15.87
CA LEU A 342 -3.39 15.65 15.93
C LEU A 342 -3.22 15.13 17.37
N ARG A 343 -2.85 16.02 18.30
CA ARG A 343 -2.70 15.70 19.72
C ARG A 343 -4.04 15.41 20.38
N GLU A 344 -5.06 16.22 20.10
CA GLU A 344 -6.41 16.07 20.68
C GLU A 344 -7.05 14.76 20.21
N ARG A 345 -6.88 14.40 18.93
CA ARG A 345 -7.29 13.07 18.44
C ARG A 345 -6.58 11.91 19.13
N ALA A 346 -5.28 12.07 19.40
CA ALA A 346 -4.51 11.05 20.12
C ALA A 346 -4.97 10.91 21.58
N GLU A 347 -5.30 12.02 22.23
CA GLU A 347 -5.89 12.07 23.57
C GLU A 347 -7.31 11.44 23.58
N ALA A 348 -8.11 11.67 22.54
CA ALA A 348 -9.41 11.03 22.35
C ALA A 348 -9.30 9.49 22.25
N ILE A 349 -8.36 9.00 21.43
CA ILE A 349 -8.06 7.56 21.32
C ILE A 349 -7.64 7.00 22.68
N ALA A 350 -6.72 7.67 23.37
CA ALA A 350 -6.25 7.24 24.69
C ALA A 350 -7.38 7.22 25.73
N ALA A 351 -8.33 8.17 25.68
CA ALA A 351 -9.47 8.21 26.58
C ALA A 351 -10.45 7.04 26.37
N VAL A 352 -10.68 6.63 25.12
CA VAL A 352 -11.49 5.44 24.84
C VAL A 352 -10.80 4.17 25.33
N VAL A 353 -9.50 4.02 25.03
CA VAL A 353 -8.68 2.88 25.49
C VAL A 353 -8.60 2.84 27.03
N ALA A 354 -8.52 3.98 27.69
CA ALA A 354 -8.51 4.06 29.15
C ALA A 354 -9.78 3.46 29.77
N ALA A 355 -10.94 3.69 29.17
CA ALA A 355 -12.22 3.21 29.69
C ALA A 355 -12.51 1.76 29.30
N GLU A 356 -12.26 1.37 28.04
CA GLU A 356 -12.60 0.03 27.54
C GLU A 356 -11.51 -1.00 27.82
N GLY A 357 -10.31 -0.62 28.28
CA GLY A 357 -9.20 -1.54 28.47
C GLY A 357 -8.49 -1.92 27.17
N PRO A 358 -7.81 -3.08 27.11
CA PRO A 358 -7.25 -3.61 25.88
C PRO A 358 -8.35 -3.81 24.83
N VAL A 359 -8.23 -3.15 23.68
CA VAL A 359 -9.32 -3.04 22.70
C VAL A 359 -8.76 -2.96 21.27
N GLN A 360 -9.48 -3.50 20.29
CA GLN A 360 -9.07 -3.34 18.89
C GLN A 360 -9.23 -1.90 18.40
N ALA A 361 -8.32 -1.42 17.54
CA ALA A 361 -8.35 -0.05 17.04
C ALA A 361 -9.65 0.26 16.26
N VAL A 362 -10.18 -0.70 15.49
CA VAL A 362 -11.46 -0.54 14.77
C VAL A 362 -12.61 -0.17 15.72
N ARG A 363 -12.65 -0.75 16.92
CA ARG A 363 -13.65 -0.43 17.96
C ARG A 363 -13.50 1.01 18.44
N VAL A 364 -12.27 1.42 18.72
CA VAL A 364 -11.97 2.81 19.13
C VAL A 364 -12.40 3.80 18.06
N TYR A 365 -12.12 3.50 16.79
CA TYR A 365 -12.47 4.38 15.69
C TYR A 365 -13.98 4.46 15.48
N ARG A 366 -14.70 3.33 15.57
CA ARG A 366 -16.17 3.33 15.53
C ARG A 366 -16.78 4.14 16.65
N ILE A 367 -16.22 4.08 17.87
CA ILE A 367 -16.69 4.90 19.00
C ILE A 367 -16.50 6.38 18.70
N ILE A 368 -15.30 6.80 18.30
CA ILE A 368 -15.00 8.21 18.01
C ILE A 368 -15.86 8.72 16.85
N SER A 369 -15.96 7.95 15.76
CA SER A 369 -16.76 8.30 14.58
C SER A 369 -18.25 8.43 14.91
N ARG A 370 -18.79 7.48 15.69
CA ARG A 370 -20.19 7.49 16.13
C ARG A 370 -20.50 8.70 17.01
N LEU A 371 -19.64 9.00 17.98
CA LEU A 371 -19.80 10.17 18.87
C LEU A 371 -19.69 11.51 18.13
N ALA A 372 -19.02 11.52 16.97
CA ALA A 372 -18.93 12.69 16.09
C ALA A 372 -20.08 12.76 15.07
N GLY A 373 -20.97 11.78 15.01
CA GLY A 373 -22.04 11.70 14.00
C GLY A 373 -21.52 11.42 12.59
N MET A 374 -20.35 10.79 12.45
CA MET A 374 -19.66 10.57 11.18
C MET A 374 -19.60 9.09 10.79
N PRO A 375 -19.58 8.75 9.49
CA PRO A 375 -19.30 7.39 9.04
C PRO A 375 -17.82 7.07 9.22
N LEU A 376 -17.52 5.80 9.55
CA LEU A 376 -16.15 5.31 9.57
C LEU A 376 -15.72 4.90 8.15
N ASP A 377 -15.49 5.90 7.30
CA ASP A 377 -14.98 5.74 5.93
C ASP A 377 -13.44 5.76 5.88
N ASP A 378 -12.87 5.51 4.70
CA ASP A 378 -11.42 5.45 4.50
C ASP A 378 -10.70 6.75 4.92
N VAL A 379 -11.36 7.90 4.79
CA VAL A 379 -10.82 9.20 5.16
C VAL A 379 -10.75 9.34 6.69
N THR A 380 -11.85 9.04 7.38
CA THR A 380 -11.93 9.07 8.85
C THR A 380 -10.96 8.06 9.47
N VAL A 381 -10.89 6.85 8.91
CA VAL A 381 -9.90 5.83 9.28
C VAL A 381 -8.47 6.37 9.12
N GLY A 382 -8.15 7.01 8.00
CA GLY A 382 -6.80 7.54 7.74
C GLY A 382 -6.35 8.58 8.77
N ILE A 383 -7.25 9.47 9.18
CA ILE A 383 -6.98 10.49 10.20
C ILE A 383 -6.78 9.85 11.58
N LEU A 384 -7.65 8.91 11.97
CA LEU A 384 -7.56 8.23 13.25
C LEU A 384 -6.34 7.30 13.33
N VAL A 385 -5.96 6.62 12.24
CA VAL A 385 -4.70 5.86 12.15
C VAL A 385 -3.49 6.76 12.35
N SER A 386 -3.50 7.97 11.79
CA SER A 386 -2.42 8.94 11.98
C SER A 386 -2.32 9.39 13.44
N ALA A 387 -3.46 9.59 14.11
CA ALA A 387 -3.53 9.91 15.54
C ALA A 387 -3.08 8.73 16.42
N THR A 388 -3.45 7.49 16.09
CA THR A 388 -2.96 6.27 16.77
C THR A 388 -1.45 6.15 16.67
N LYS A 389 -0.87 6.34 15.47
CA LYS A 389 0.59 6.35 15.27
C LYS A 389 1.27 7.42 16.11
N TYR A 390 0.66 8.61 16.19
CA TYR A 390 1.15 9.68 17.06
C TYR A 390 1.10 9.27 18.54
N ALA A 391 -0.04 8.75 19.01
CA ALA A 391 -0.25 8.30 20.39
C ALA A 391 0.74 7.21 20.82
N VAL A 392 1.02 6.25 19.95
CA VAL A 392 2.04 5.21 20.16
C VAL A 392 3.44 5.82 20.27
N ARG A 393 3.79 6.72 19.33
CA ARG A 393 5.11 7.38 19.31
C ARG A 393 5.34 8.25 20.56
N THR A 394 4.29 8.89 21.08
CA THR A 394 4.35 9.71 22.29
C THR A 394 4.09 8.93 23.58
N ARG A 395 3.97 7.60 23.51
CA ARG A 395 3.71 6.69 24.65
C ARG A 395 2.42 6.98 25.43
N LEU A 396 1.40 7.54 24.77
CA LEU A 396 0.05 7.68 25.34
C LEU A 396 -0.67 6.32 25.38
N ILE A 397 -0.41 5.49 24.38
CA ILE A 397 -0.93 4.12 24.26
C ILE A 397 0.20 3.20 23.76
N GLU A 398 0.02 1.91 23.97
CA GLU A 398 0.80 0.83 23.38
C GLU A 398 -0.09 0.10 22.37
N ALA A 399 0.48 -0.26 21.23
CA ALA A 399 -0.20 -1.02 20.19
C ALA A 399 0.52 -2.35 19.98
N GLU A 400 -0.22 -3.44 20.08
CA GLU A 400 0.26 -4.76 19.74
C GLU A 400 -0.10 -5.06 18.28
N SER A 401 0.88 -4.91 17.38
CA SER A 401 0.80 -5.34 15.99
C SER A 401 2.20 -5.56 15.39
N GLU A 402 2.30 -6.47 14.42
CA GLU A 402 3.52 -6.71 13.66
C GLU A 402 3.68 -5.68 12.52
N ILE A 403 4.93 -5.22 12.41
CA ILE A 403 5.66 -4.65 11.27
C ILE A 403 4.89 -4.67 9.92
N GLY A 404 4.12 -3.61 9.68
CA GLY A 404 3.53 -3.29 8.38
C GLY A 404 2.57 -2.10 8.48
N GLN A 405 2.65 -1.14 7.55
CA GLN A 405 1.80 0.06 7.55
C GLN A 405 0.30 -0.23 7.34
N ALA A 406 -0.05 -1.46 6.93
CA ALA A 406 -1.29 -1.79 6.21
C ALA A 406 -2.42 -2.42 7.05
N ASP A 407 -2.28 -2.69 8.35
CA ASP A 407 -3.43 -3.22 9.12
C ASP A 407 -3.50 -2.73 10.58
N TYR A 408 -3.49 -1.40 10.76
CA TYR A 408 -3.66 -0.77 12.07
C TYR A 408 -5.08 -0.94 12.63
N LEU A 409 -6.09 -1.28 11.83
CA LEU A 409 -7.47 -1.46 12.26
C LEU A 409 -7.63 -2.65 13.23
N ARG A 410 -6.89 -3.74 12.96
CA ARG A 410 -6.89 -4.96 13.78
C ARG A 410 -5.88 -4.91 14.94
N ALA A 411 -5.15 -3.80 15.10
CA ALA A 411 -4.18 -3.66 16.19
C ALA A 411 -4.89 -3.61 17.54
N THR A 412 -4.37 -4.32 18.55
CA THR A 412 -4.87 -4.18 19.92
C THR A 412 -4.18 -3.01 20.60
N LEU A 413 -4.96 -2.03 21.03
CA LEU A 413 -4.52 -0.83 21.73
C LEU A 413 -4.74 -1.00 23.24
N ARG A 414 -3.77 -0.58 24.03
CA ARG A 414 -3.87 -0.53 25.51
C ARG A 414 -3.07 0.64 26.07
N LEU A 415 -3.36 1.05 27.30
CA LEU A 415 -2.45 1.94 28.03
C LEU A 415 -1.21 1.16 28.52
N PRO A 416 -0.06 1.83 28.75
CA PRO A 416 1.13 1.20 29.33
C PRO A 416 0.87 0.46 30.66
N GLY A 417 -0.09 0.91 31.47
CA GLY A 417 -0.46 0.29 32.74
C GLY A 417 -1.59 -0.75 32.67
N GLN A 418 -2.18 -1.00 31.50
CA GLN A 418 -3.24 -1.99 31.34
C GLN A 418 -2.67 -3.40 31.07
N PRO A 419 -3.40 -4.46 31.46
CA PRO A 419 -2.97 -5.84 31.19
C PRO A 419 -2.88 -6.12 29.69
N THR A 420 -2.10 -7.10 29.28
CA THR A 420 -1.98 -7.50 27.86
C THR A 420 -3.20 -8.26 27.34
N CYS A 421 -4.02 -8.82 28.23
CA CYS A 421 -5.25 -9.53 27.91
C CYS A 421 -6.24 -9.38 29.08
N ALA A 422 -7.53 -9.29 28.78
CA ALA A 422 -8.61 -9.32 29.76
C ALA A 422 -9.80 -10.08 29.17
N LEU A 423 -10.13 -11.25 29.75
CA LEU A 423 -11.25 -12.08 29.31
C LEU A 423 -12.58 -11.49 29.78
N ARG A 424 -13.39 -10.96 28.86
CA ARG A 424 -14.65 -10.29 29.18
C ARG A 424 -15.81 -10.85 28.37
N THR A 425 -17.03 -10.53 28.79
CA THR A 425 -18.22 -10.76 27.97
C THR A 425 -18.15 -9.93 26.68
N ARG A 426 -18.90 -10.30 25.63
CA ARG A 426 -18.89 -9.56 24.35
C ARG A 426 -19.28 -8.09 24.55
N GLY A 427 -20.35 -7.83 25.31
CA GLY A 427 -20.92 -6.50 25.43
C GLY A 427 -21.43 -5.98 24.08
N PRO A 428 -21.33 -4.66 23.80
CA PRO A 428 -21.80 -4.06 22.55
C PRO A 428 -20.80 -4.20 21.38
N ARG A 429 -19.82 -5.10 21.51
CA ARG A 429 -18.77 -5.29 20.51
C ARG A 429 -19.24 -6.23 19.42
N ASP A 430 -18.91 -5.96 18.16
CA ASP A 430 -18.98 -7.02 17.15
C ASP A 430 -17.93 -8.10 17.43
N LEU A 431 -18.16 -9.30 16.92
CA LEU A 431 -17.26 -10.43 17.15
C LEU A 431 -15.85 -10.18 16.58
N ASP A 432 -15.74 -9.37 15.53
CA ASP A 432 -14.48 -8.93 14.94
C ASP A 432 -13.78 -7.81 15.73
N GLU A 433 -14.43 -7.22 16.73
CA GLU A 433 -13.88 -6.19 17.60
C GLU A 433 -13.22 -6.78 18.87
N ILE A 434 -13.32 -8.10 19.09
CA ILE A 434 -12.74 -8.77 20.25
C ILE A 434 -11.24 -9.02 20.02
N PRO A 435 -10.33 -8.55 20.90
CA PRO A 435 -8.89 -8.79 20.76
C PRO A 435 -8.54 -10.28 20.62
N GLY A 436 -7.58 -10.62 19.76
CA GLY A 436 -7.20 -12.01 19.50
C GLY A 436 -6.69 -12.76 20.75
N ARG A 437 -5.96 -12.08 21.65
CA ARG A 437 -5.56 -12.66 22.94
C ARG A 437 -6.75 -12.99 23.84
N GLU A 438 -7.81 -12.17 23.80
CA GLU A 438 -9.05 -12.42 24.54
C GLU A 438 -9.76 -13.67 24.00
N LEU A 439 -9.80 -13.85 22.67
CA LEU A 439 -10.33 -15.06 22.03
C LEU A 439 -9.53 -16.32 22.38
N VAL A 440 -8.20 -16.25 22.39
CA VAL A 440 -7.37 -17.40 22.78
C VAL A 440 -7.52 -17.74 24.25
N THR A 441 -7.63 -16.75 25.14
CA THR A 441 -7.94 -17.00 26.55
C THR A 441 -9.31 -17.65 26.70
N ALA A 442 -10.31 -17.24 25.93
CA ALA A 442 -11.63 -17.88 25.91
C ALA A 442 -11.55 -19.35 25.45
N VAL A 443 -10.77 -19.64 24.41
CA VAL A 443 -10.52 -21.01 23.94
C VAL A 443 -9.88 -21.86 25.04
N GLN A 444 -8.85 -21.33 25.72
CA GLN A 444 -8.18 -22.04 26.81
C GLN A 444 -9.15 -22.37 27.95
N SER A 445 -10.06 -21.45 28.31
CA SER A 445 -11.12 -21.70 29.30
C SER A 445 -12.06 -22.82 28.85
N VAL A 446 -12.55 -22.79 27.62
CA VAL A 446 -13.44 -23.82 27.06
C VAL A 446 -12.77 -25.19 26.99
N GLN A 447 -11.51 -25.24 26.56
CA GLN A 447 -10.72 -26.47 26.47
C GLN A 447 -10.42 -27.08 27.85
N ALA A 448 -10.27 -26.24 28.89
CA ALA A 448 -10.07 -26.70 30.26
C ALA A 448 -11.33 -27.37 30.86
N GLU A 449 -12.53 -26.91 30.48
CA GLU A 449 -13.81 -27.50 30.92
C GLU A 449 -14.16 -28.81 30.19
N GLY A 450 -13.67 -28.98 28.97
CA GLY A 450 -13.88 -30.19 28.18
C GLY A 450 -13.10 -30.11 26.87
N PRO A 451 -12.05 -30.91 26.66
CA PRO A 451 -11.25 -30.78 25.47
C PRO A 451 -12.01 -31.25 24.22
N THR A 452 -11.90 -30.50 23.13
CA THR A 452 -12.46 -30.89 21.82
C THR A 452 -11.46 -30.58 20.71
N GLN A 453 -11.35 -31.48 19.74
CA GLN A 453 -10.57 -31.27 18.51
C GLN A 453 -11.45 -30.77 17.36
N ASP A 454 -12.77 -30.77 17.54
CA ASP A 454 -13.71 -30.26 16.55
C ASP A 454 -13.77 -28.72 16.64
N HIS A 455 -13.38 -28.06 15.54
CA HIS A 455 -13.31 -26.61 15.45
C HIS A 455 -14.69 -25.95 15.47
N ASP A 456 -15.73 -26.61 14.93
CA ASP A 456 -17.09 -26.08 14.94
C ASP A 456 -17.66 -26.11 16.35
N VAL A 457 -17.48 -27.24 17.06
CA VAL A 457 -17.88 -27.37 18.47
C VAL A 457 -17.11 -26.39 19.36
N LEU A 458 -15.83 -26.16 19.06
CA LEU A 458 -15.03 -25.17 19.79
C LEU A 458 -15.57 -23.75 19.58
N ALA A 459 -15.87 -23.37 18.34
CA ALA A 459 -16.43 -22.06 18.02
C ALA A 459 -17.80 -21.85 18.68
N GLU A 460 -18.68 -22.85 18.69
CA GLU A 460 -19.97 -22.79 19.39
C GLU A 460 -19.79 -22.52 20.89
N ARG A 461 -18.87 -23.23 21.54
CA ARG A 461 -18.64 -23.09 22.98
C ARG A 461 -17.99 -21.76 23.34
N VAL A 462 -17.06 -21.26 22.53
CA VAL A 462 -16.45 -19.93 22.73
C VAL A 462 -17.48 -18.82 22.50
N SER A 463 -18.32 -18.94 21.46
CA SER A 463 -19.43 -18.03 21.20
C SER A 463 -20.36 -17.95 22.41
N LEU A 464 -20.75 -19.11 22.96
CA LEU A 464 -21.61 -19.19 24.14
C LEU A 464 -20.96 -18.54 25.38
N LEU A 465 -19.66 -18.79 25.60
CA LEU A 465 -18.90 -18.19 26.71
C LEU A 465 -18.86 -16.65 26.63
N LEU A 466 -18.81 -16.10 25.41
CA LEU A 466 -18.82 -14.65 25.17
C LEU A 466 -20.23 -14.04 25.20
N GLY A 467 -21.27 -14.85 25.29
CA GLY A 467 -22.67 -14.42 25.41
C GLY A 467 -23.48 -14.41 24.11
N GLU A 468 -23.03 -15.13 23.07
CA GLU A 468 -23.71 -15.26 21.79
C GLU A 468 -24.33 -16.65 21.59
N GLU A 469 -25.58 -16.71 21.12
CA GLU A 469 -26.31 -17.98 20.94
C GLU A 469 -25.76 -18.85 19.78
N LYS A 470 -25.19 -18.25 18.73
CA LYS A 470 -24.64 -18.98 17.57
C LYS A 470 -23.43 -18.31 16.94
N PRO A 471 -22.35 -19.07 16.61
CA PRO A 471 -21.22 -18.54 15.88
C PRO A 471 -21.59 -18.27 14.41
N THR A 472 -21.12 -17.14 13.87
CA THR A 472 -21.17 -16.86 12.43
C THR A 472 -19.96 -17.48 11.72
N GLU A 473 -20.04 -17.73 10.40
CA GLU A 473 -18.87 -18.22 9.63
C GLU A 473 -17.67 -17.28 9.76
N ARG A 474 -17.92 -15.96 9.70
CA ARG A 474 -16.89 -14.94 9.93
C ARG A 474 -16.26 -15.01 11.32
N PHE A 475 -17.01 -15.41 12.35
CA PHE A 475 -16.45 -15.63 13.68
C PHE A 475 -15.52 -16.83 13.73
N LYS A 476 -15.87 -17.94 13.06
CA LYS A 476 -15.00 -19.11 12.95
C LYS A 476 -13.67 -18.74 12.29
N GLU A 477 -13.70 -17.98 11.21
CA GLU A 477 -12.49 -17.47 10.54
C GLU A 477 -11.61 -16.66 11.50
N ILE A 478 -12.19 -15.70 12.22
CA ILE A 478 -11.46 -14.84 13.17
C ILE A 478 -10.90 -15.64 14.35
N LEU A 479 -11.65 -16.61 14.86
CA LEU A 479 -11.20 -17.49 15.93
C LEU A 479 -10.00 -18.34 15.48
N LEU A 480 -10.04 -18.87 14.25
CA LEU A 480 -8.94 -19.62 13.66
C LEU A 480 -7.70 -18.74 13.43
N GLU A 481 -7.89 -17.53 12.91
CA GLU A 481 -6.81 -16.53 12.78
C GLU A 481 -6.18 -16.21 14.15
N ALA A 482 -7.00 -16.03 15.19
CA ALA A 482 -6.53 -15.76 16.54
C ALA A 482 -5.74 -16.95 17.13
N LEU A 483 -6.20 -18.18 16.89
CA LEU A 483 -5.51 -19.40 17.33
C LEU A 483 -4.19 -19.61 16.60
N GLN A 484 -4.14 -19.42 15.29
CA GLN A 484 -2.88 -19.47 14.53
C GLN A 484 -1.86 -18.43 14.99
N ARG A 485 -2.35 -17.30 15.51
CA ARG A 485 -1.51 -16.16 15.89
C ARG A 485 -1.06 -16.16 17.35
N TYR A 486 -1.91 -16.56 18.28
CA TYR A 486 -1.67 -16.46 19.72
C TYR A 486 -1.82 -17.80 20.46
N GLY A 487 -2.33 -18.84 19.81
CA GLY A 487 -2.31 -20.21 20.31
C GLY A 487 -0.93 -20.85 20.07
N LEU A 488 -0.48 -21.68 21.00
CA LEU A 488 0.79 -22.42 20.96
C LEU A 488 0.96 -23.26 19.70
#